data_AF-A0ABD6MHF8-F1
#
_entry.id   AF-A0ABD6MHF8-F1
#
_cell.length_a   1.000
_cell.length_b   1.000
_cell.length_c   1.000
_cell.angle_alpha   90.00
_cell.angle_beta   90.00
_cell.angle_gamma   90.00
#
_symmetry.space_group_name_H-M   'P 1'
#
loop_
_entity.id
_entity.type
_entity.pdbx_description
1 polymer ?
#
loop_
_entity_poly.entity_id
_entity_poly.type
_entity_poly.pdbx_seq_one_letter_code
_entity_poly.pdbx_strand_id
1 'polypeptide(L)'
;MSWYVLVERGRYGESELSSKIPVEGGREAAVTRAEEVARSCTPAMHLSGTSIGRMVFQTSPTSWFVELSKSLWSKSDKGPATIVEHLTVRAAELVHFQELIPAEPPKKSRFGR
;
A
#
# COMPACT_ATOMS: atom_id res chain seq x y z
N MET A 1 -18.36 -6.78 12.04
CA MET A 1 -17.91 -6.49 10.66
C MET A 1 -16.78 -5.48 10.77
N SER A 2 -15.56 -5.86 10.40
CA SER A 2 -14.37 -5.01 10.57
C SER A 2 -14.03 -4.36 9.24
N TRP A 3 -13.85 -3.05 9.24
CA TRP A 3 -13.45 -2.30 8.05
C TRP A 3 -11.98 -1.95 8.10
N TYR A 4 -11.36 -1.89 6.92
CA TYR A 4 -9.96 -1.58 6.77
C TYR A 4 -9.74 -0.58 5.64
N VAL A 5 -8.67 0.20 5.76
CA VAL A 5 -8.03 0.83 4.61
C VAL A 5 -6.88 -0.06 4.17
N LEU A 6 -6.92 -0.49 2.91
CA LEU A 6 -5.88 -1.26 2.25
C LEU A 6 -5.06 -0.32 1.37
N VAL A 7 -3.73 -0.38 1.48
CA VAL A 7 -2.81 0.41 0.66
C VAL A 7 -1.93 -0.54 -0.14
N GLU A 8 -2.16 -0.58 -1.45
CA GLU A 8 -1.44 -1.40 -2.41
C GLU A 8 -0.41 -0.52 -3.15
N ARG A 9 0.81 -1.03 -3.31
CA ARG A 9 1.87 -0.37 -4.11
C ARG A 9 2.18 -1.23 -5.32
N GLY A 10 2.28 -0.59 -6.48
CA GLY A 10 2.76 -1.25 -7.70
C GLY A 10 4.28 -1.34 -7.69
N ARG A 11 4.84 -2.53 -7.85
CA ARG A 11 6.29 -2.74 -8.00
C ARG A 11 6.56 -3.81 -9.04
N TYR A 12 7.29 -3.45 -10.10
CA TYR A 12 7.72 -4.37 -11.18
C TYR A 12 6.58 -5.21 -11.81
N GLY A 13 5.38 -4.64 -11.95
CA GLY A 13 4.21 -5.35 -12.50
C GLY A 13 3.43 -6.18 -11.48
N GLU A 14 3.92 -6.29 -10.25
CA GLU A 14 3.21 -6.89 -9.13
C GLU A 14 2.58 -5.80 -8.24
N SER A 15 1.51 -6.18 -7.53
CA SER A 15 0.88 -5.33 -6.53
C SER A 15 1.10 -5.94 -5.16
N GLU A 16 1.70 -5.17 -4.24
CA GLU A 16 1.97 -5.59 -2.87
C GLU A 16 1.06 -4.81 -1.90
N LEU A 17 0.41 -5.52 -0.97
CA LEU A 17 -0.32 -4.90 0.13
C LEU A 17 0.65 -4.32 1.16
N SER A 18 1.05 -3.08 0.95
CA SER A 18 2.03 -2.37 1.78
C SER A 18 1.52 -1.99 3.17
N SER A 19 0.21 -1.78 3.35
CA SER A 19 -0.39 -1.45 4.65
C SER A 19 -1.85 -1.88 4.74
N LYS A 20 -2.25 -2.28 5.95
CA LYS A 20 -3.62 -2.65 6.33
C LYS A 20 -3.98 -1.92 7.62
N ILE A 21 -4.85 -0.93 7.53
CA ILE A 21 -5.20 -0.03 8.63
C ILE A 21 -6.60 -0.37 9.12
N PRO A 22 -6.81 -0.84 10.36
CA PRO A 22 -8.15 -1.07 10.91
C PRO A 22 -8.88 0.26 11.10
N VAL A 23 -10.19 0.27 10.85
CA VAL A 23 -11.05 1.44 11.02
C VAL A 23 -12.27 1.08 11.86
N GLU A 24 -12.47 1.85 12.93
CA GLU A 24 -13.69 1.85 13.74
C GLU A 24 -14.77 2.73 13.08
N GLY A 25 -16.05 2.41 13.30
CA GLY A 25 -17.16 3.22 12.79
C GLY A 25 -17.72 2.82 11.42
N GLY A 26 -17.33 1.65 10.91
CA GLY A 26 -17.96 1.03 9.74
C GLY A 26 -17.58 1.65 8.39
N ARG A 27 -18.45 1.50 7.39
CA ARG A 27 -18.16 1.84 5.99
C ARG A 27 -17.83 3.31 5.76
N GLU A 28 -18.64 4.22 6.29
CA GLU A 28 -18.46 5.66 6.05
C GLU A 28 -17.15 6.15 6.66
N ALA A 29 -16.84 5.72 7.88
CA ALA A 29 -15.56 6.02 8.52
C ALA A 29 -14.37 5.47 7.71
N ALA A 30 -14.49 4.25 7.16
CA ALA A 30 -13.46 3.65 6.34
C ALA A 30 -13.24 4.38 5.01
N VAL A 31 -14.32 4.84 4.36
CA VAL A 31 -14.28 5.66 3.13
C VAL A 31 -13.59 6.99 3.41
N THR A 32 -14.02 7.72 4.45
CA THR A 32 -13.37 8.98 4.86
C THR A 32 -11.89 8.77 5.16
N ARG A 33 -11.57 7.71 5.90
CA ARG A 33 -10.18 7.40 6.24
C ARG A 33 -9.34 7.03 5.01
N ALA A 34 -9.91 6.29 4.06
CA ALA A 34 -9.23 5.95 2.81
C ALA A 34 -8.95 7.20 1.97
N GLU A 35 -9.88 8.15 1.91
CA GLU A 35 -9.68 9.43 1.24
C GLU A 35 -8.54 10.24 1.90
N GLU A 36 -8.53 10.34 3.23
CA GLU A 36 -7.44 10.98 3.98
C GLU A 36 -6.07 10.34 3.68
N VAL A 37 -6.02 9.01 3.68
CA VAL A 37 -4.80 8.24 3.38
C VAL A 37 -4.35 8.50 1.93
N ALA A 38 -5.28 8.50 0.97
CA ALA A 38 -4.97 8.81 -0.43
C ALA A 38 -4.35 10.20 -0.58
N ARG A 39 -4.85 11.19 0.17
CA ARG A 39 -4.35 12.58 0.15
C ARG A 39 -3.01 12.78 0.88
N SER A 40 -2.65 11.90 1.81
CA SER A 40 -1.49 12.07 2.69
C SER A 40 -0.36 11.04 2.50
N CYS A 41 -0.58 9.96 1.75
CA CYS A 41 0.40 8.90 1.56
C CYS A 41 1.73 9.40 0.97
N THR A 42 2.84 8.80 1.40
CA THR A 42 4.19 9.16 0.99
C THR A 42 4.82 8.09 0.09
N PRO A 43 5.77 8.48 -0.78
CA PRO A 43 6.55 7.53 -1.57
C PRO A 43 7.33 6.57 -0.67
N ALA A 44 7.57 5.35 -1.14
CA ALA A 44 8.31 4.34 -0.39
C ALA A 44 9.76 4.77 -0.16
N MET A 45 10.36 5.43 -1.16
CA MET A 45 11.68 6.04 -1.03
C MET A 45 11.58 7.46 -0.47
N HIS A 46 11.87 7.59 0.82
CA HIS A 46 12.15 8.88 1.43
C HIS A 46 13.52 9.39 0.97
N LEU A 47 13.53 10.31 0.00
CA LEU A 47 14.68 11.20 -0.21
C LEU A 47 14.35 12.54 0.46
N SER A 48 15.09 12.87 1.51
CA SER A 48 14.91 14.11 2.28
C SER A 48 15.04 15.35 1.39
N GLY A 49 14.23 16.39 1.67
CA GLY A 49 14.40 17.72 1.07
C GLY A 49 13.80 17.93 -0.32
N THR A 50 13.02 16.97 -0.84
CA THR A 50 12.34 17.12 -2.14
C THR A 50 10.84 17.21 -1.97
N SER A 51 10.21 18.15 -2.66
CA SER A 51 8.74 18.20 -2.77
C SER A 51 8.19 16.97 -3.49
N ILE A 52 6.99 16.54 -3.09
CA ILE A 52 6.28 15.41 -3.69
C ILE A 52 5.07 15.98 -4.40
N GLY A 53 5.00 15.77 -5.72
CA GLY A 53 3.79 15.96 -6.50
C GLY A 53 2.81 14.82 -6.23
N ARG A 54 1.51 15.12 -6.23
CA ARG A 54 0.47 14.13 -5.97
C ARG A 54 -0.74 14.39 -6.87
N MET A 55 -1.22 13.33 -7.49
CA MET A 55 -2.54 13.30 -8.12
C MET A 55 -3.36 12.19 -7.48
N VAL A 56 -4.61 12.48 -7.12
CA VAL A 56 -5.53 11.53 -6.50
C VAL A 56 -6.76 11.42 -7.38
N PHE A 57 -7.05 10.23 -7.85
CA PHE A 57 -8.21 9.91 -8.67
C PHE A 57 -9.12 9.00 -7.88
N GLN A 58 -10.37 9.38 -7.67
CA GLN A 58 -11.36 8.46 -7.15
C GLN A 58 -11.81 7.53 -8.28
N THR A 59 -11.48 6.24 -8.18
CA THR A 59 -11.79 5.24 -9.22
C THR A 59 -13.08 4.49 -8.93
N SER A 60 -13.54 4.50 -7.67
CA SER A 60 -14.86 4.01 -7.25
C SER A 60 -15.26 4.70 -5.94
N PRO A 61 -16.50 4.49 -5.44
CA PRO A 61 -16.92 5.06 -4.15
C PRO A 61 -16.05 4.65 -2.95
N THR A 62 -15.24 3.60 -3.07
CA THR A 62 -14.39 3.08 -2.00
C THR A 62 -12.93 2.90 -2.42
N SER A 63 -12.52 3.42 -3.59
CA SER A 63 -11.19 3.20 -4.15
C SER A 63 -10.61 4.48 -4.75
N TRP A 64 -9.33 4.71 -4.48
CA TRP A 64 -8.56 5.83 -5.00
C TRP A 64 -7.27 5.31 -5.61
N PHE A 65 -6.93 5.83 -6.79
CA PHE A 65 -5.63 5.68 -7.40
C PHE A 65 -4.81 6.94 -7.11
N VAL A 66 -3.58 6.77 -6.66
CA VAL A 66 -2.68 7.87 -6.32
C VAL A 66 -1.41 7.75 -7.14
N GLU A 67 -1.08 8.83 -7.84
CA GLU A 67 0.24 9.01 -8.44
C GLU A 67 1.05 9.96 -7.57
N LEU A 68 2.22 9.50 -7.13
CA LEU A 68 3.22 10.30 -6.44
C LEU A 68 4.39 10.54 -7.39
N SER A 69 4.71 11.80 -7.63
CA SER A 69 5.83 12.18 -8.47
C SER A 69 6.87 12.96 -7.67
N LYS A 70 8.14 12.74 -8.03
CA LYS A 70 9.27 13.38 -7.34
C LYS A 70 10.33 13.74 -8.34
N SER A 71 10.68 15.03 -8.39
CA SER A 71 11.77 15.53 -9.23
C SER A 71 13.08 15.55 -8.45
N LEU A 72 14.16 15.02 -9.01
CA LEU A 72 15.48 14.98 -8.39
C LEU A 72 16.57 15.26 -9.42
N TRP A 73 17.76 15.63 -8.95
CA TRP A 73 18.94 15.71 -9.81
C TRP A 73 19.64 14.34 -9.88
N SER A 74 19.62 13.70 -11.04
CA SER A 74 20.27 12.42 -11.28
C SER A 74 21.77 12.63 -11.50
N LYS A 75 22.59 12.01 -10.65
CA LYS A 75 24.05 12.04 -10.82
C LYS A 75 24.52 11.22 -12.01
N SER A 76 23.84 10.10 -12.32
CA SER A 76 24.17 9.26 -13.48
C SER A 76 23.87 9.97 -14.78
N ASP A 77 22.71 10.62 -14.85
CA ASP A 77 22.20 11.21 -16.10
C ASP A 77 22.63 12.68 -16.24
N LYS A 78 23.30 13.23 -15.21
CA LYS A 78 23.76 14.61 -15.11
C LYS A 78 22.65 15.63 -15.43
N GLY A 79 21.44 15.36 -14.97
CA GLY A 79 20.26 16.17 -15.29
C GLY A 79 19.07 15.89 -14.37
N PRO A 80 17.97 16.63 -14.56
CA PRO A 80 16.74 16.40 -13.82
C PRO A 80 16.11 15.06 -14.22
N ALA A 81 15.65 14.31 -13.23
CA ALA A 81 14.89 13.08 -13.40
C ALA A 81 13.63 13.12 -12.54
N THR A 82 12.57 12.48 -13.02
CA THR A 82 11.33 12.32 -12.26
C THR A 82 11.10 10.86 -11.93
N ILE A 83 10.94 10.54 -10.66
CA ILE A 83 10.48 9.24 -10.20
C ILE A 83 8.97 9.33 -10.01
N VAL A 84 8.26 8.32 -10.50
CA VAL A 84 6.81 8.16 -10.32
C VAL A 84 6.54 6.86 -9.58
N GLU A 85 5.67 6.92 -8.59
CA GLU A 85 5.16 5.77 -7.84
C GLU A 85 3.63 5.79 -7.85
N HIS A 86 3.04 4.60 -8.04
CA HIS A 86 1.59 4.43 -8.07
C HIS A 86 1.11 3.62 -6.88
N LEU A 87 0.04 4.10 -6.26
CA LEU A 87 -0.64 3.42 -5.17
C LEU A 87 -2.12 3.26 -5.46
N THR A 88 -2.71 2.21 -4.90
CA THR A 88 -4.15 2.07 -4.78
C THR A 88 -4.54 2.05 -3.31
N VAL A 89 -5.47 2.92 -2.92
CA VAL A 89 -6.01 2.99 -1.56
C VAL A 89 -7.47 2.58 -1.61
N ARG A 90 -7.89 1.63 -0.77
CA ARG A 90 -9.26 1.10 -0.76
C ARG A 90 -9.83 1.02 0.64
N ALA A 91 -11.08 1.44 0.81
CA ALA A 91 -11.89 1.06 1.95
C ALA A 91 -12.53 -0.31 1.67
N ALA A 92 -12.28 -1.30 2.52
CA ALA A 92 -12.72 -2.67 2.33
C ALA A 92 -13.28 -3.27 3.62
N GLU A 93 -14.33 -4.08 3.48
CA GLU A 93 -14.88 -4.89 4.56
C GLU A 93 -14.14 -6.22 4.64
N LEU A 94 -13.73 -6.62 5.84
CA LEU A 94 -13.23 -7.96 6.10
C LEU A 94 -14.41 -8.94 6.22
N VAL A 95 -14.72 -9.60 5.09
CA VAL A 95 -15.85 -10.54 4.99
C VAL A 95 -15.54 -11.93 5.54
N HIS A 96 -14.26 -12.32 5.55
CA HIS A 96 -13.80 -13.62 6.04
C HIS A 96 -12.40 -13.48 6.64
N PHE A 97 -12.19 -14.17 7.76
CA PHE A 97 -10.89 -14.30 8.40
C PHE A 97 -10.76 -15.72 8.93
N GLN A 98 -9.63 -16.35 8.60
CA GLN A 98 -9.23 -17.62 9.17
C GLN A 98 -7.89 -17.40 9.85
N GLU A 99 -7.81 -17.77 11.13
CA GLU A 99 -6.56 -17.70 11.87
C GLU A 99 -5.55 -18.70 11.30
N LEU A 100 -4.29 -18.26 11.17
CA LEU A 100 -3.23 -19.12 10.66
C LEU A 100 -2.92 -20.20 11.71
N ILE A 101 -3.05 -21.47 11.33
CA ILE A 101 -2.55 -22.57 12.16
C ILE A 101 -1.02 -22.58 12.04
N PRO A 102 -0.26 -22.44 13.14
CA PRO A 102 1.18 -22.47 13.10
C PRO A 102 1.69 -23.76 12.46
N ALA A 103 2.69 -23.65 11.57
CA ALA A 103 3.28 -24.82 10.95
C ALA A 103 3.99 -25.69 12.00
N GLU A 104 3.71 -27.00 12.00
CA GLU A 104 4.52 -27.95 12.76
C GLU A 104 5.88 -28.14 12.08
N PRO A 105 6.99 -28.25 12.83
CA PRO A 105 8.26 -28.60 12.26
C PRO A 105 8.19 -29.99 11.60
N PRO A 106 8.92 -30.22 10.48
CA PRO A 106 8.91 -31.53 9.83
C PRO A 106 9.33 -32.61 10.83
N LYS A 107 8.52 -33.68 10.94
CA LYS A 107 8.87 -34.84 11.77
C LYS A 107 10.22 -35.35 11.29
N LYS A 108 11.18 -35.47 12.21
CA LYS A 108 12.49 -36.07 11.90
C LYS A 108 12.23 -37.43 11.24
N SER A 109 12.49 -37.52 9.93
CA SER A 109 12.67 -38.79 9.26
C SER A 109 13.74 -39.53 10.05
N ARG A 110 13.37 -40.63 10.71
CA ARG A 110 14.35 -41.66 11.03
C ARG A 110 14.77 -42.21 9.67
N PHE A 111 15.72 -41.55 9.02
CA PHE A 111 16.63 -42.25 8.13
C PHE A 111 17.31 -43.30 9.00
N GLY A 112 16.67 -44.45 9.06
CA GLY A 112 17.21 -45.65 9.63
C GLY A 112 18.24 -46.17 8.65
N ARG A 113 19.50 -46.12 9.09
CA ARG A 113 20.70 -46.76 8.54
C ARG A 113 21.26 -46.17 7.27
#